data_AF-A0A963V6L1-F1
#
_entry.id   AF-A0A963V6L1-F1
#
_cell.length_a   1.000
_cell.length_b   1.000
_cell.length_c   1.000
_cell.angle_alpha   90.00
_cell.angle_beta   90.00
_cell.angle_gamma   90.00
#
_symmetry.space_group_name_H-M   'P 1'
#
loop_
_entity.id
_entity.type
_entity.pdbx_description
1 polymer ?
#
loop_
_entity_poly.entity_id
_entity_poly.type
_entity_poly.pdbx_seq_one_letter_code
_entity_poly.pdbx_strand_id
1 'polypeptide(L)' 'MTDHPRIPLAGVIGSPIAHSKSPLLHGHWLKTYGIAGYYIPMDVAQADLKEVLHALP' A
#
# COMPACT_ATOMS: atom_id res chain seq x y z
N MET A 1 -10.69 2.56 24.80
CA MET A 1 -10.02 2.57 23.49
C MET A 1 -11.10 2.33 22.45
N THR A 2 -11.57 3.39 21.81
CA THR A 2 -12.57 3.28 20.73
C THR A 2 -11.97 2.42 19.62
N ASP A 3 -12.60 1.28 19.36
CA ASP A 3 -12.25 0.35 18.31
C ASP A 3 -12.67 0.98 16.96
N HIS A 4 -11.88 1.95 16.51
CA HIS A 4 -12.08 2.54 15.20
C HIS A 4 -11.76 1.45 14.16
N PRO A 5 -12.66 1.15 13.22
CA PRO A 5 -12.37 0.17 12.18
C PRO A 5 -11.14 0.64 11.40
N ARG A 6 -10.00 -0.03 11.61
CA ARG A 6 -8.78 0.24 10.85
C ARG A 6 -9.00 -0.21 9.43
N ILE A 7 -8.96 0.74 8.49
CA ILE A 7 -8.95 0.43 7.07
C ILE A 7 -7.55 -0.09 6.71
N PRO A 8 -7.41 -1.35 6.26
CA PRO A 8 -6.10 -1.90 5.91
C PRO A 8 -5.44 -1.13 4.77
N LEU A 9 -4.15 -0.82 4.93
CA LEU A 9 -3.31 -0.25 3.90
C LEU A 9 -2.20 -1.25 3.56
N ALA A 10 -2.14 -1.65 2.29
CA ALA A 10 -1.07 -2.44 1.72
C ALA A 10 -0.41 -1.67 0.57
N GLY A 11 0.74 -2.12 0.12
CA GLY A 11 1.40 -1.51 -1.02
C GLY A 11 2.60 -2.26 -1.53
N VAL A 12 3.16 -1.75 -2.62
CA VAL A 12 4.40 -2.22 -3.23
C VAL A 12 5.44 -1.11 -3.14
N ILE A 13 6.65 -1.45 -2.69
CA ILE A 13 7.78 -0.52 -2.61
C ILE A 13 8.74 -0.81 -3.76
N GLY A 14 9.21 0.24 -4.43
CA GLY A 14 10.29 0.15 -5.42
C GLY A 14 10.78 1.52 -5.87
N SER A 15 11.84 1.56 -6.66
CA SER A 15 12.37 2.79 -7.27
C SER A 15 13.12 2.40 -8.57
N PRO A 16 12.57 2.66 -9.78
CA PRO A 16 11.28 3.30 -10.05
C PRO A 16 10.09 2.32 -9.88
N ILE A 17 9.00 2.78 -9.29
CA ILE A 17 7.77 1.97 -9.10
C ILE A 17 6.65 2.26 -10.13
N ALA A 18 6.79 3.33 -10.91
CA ALA A 18 5.71 3.88 -11.75
C ALA A 18 5.11 2.91 -12.79
N HIS A 19 5.84 1.87 -13.19
CA HIS A 19 5.38 0.86 -14.15
C HIS A 19 4.75 -0.38 -13.50
N SER A 20 4.70 -0.46 -12.17
CA SER A 20 4.08 -1.60 -11.49
C SER A 20 2.59 -1.65 -11.77
N LYS A 21 2.12 -2.80 -12.26
CA LYS A 21 0.69 -3.08 -12.42
C LYS A 21 0.03 -3.63 -11.15
N SER A 22 0.81 -3.93 -10.10
CA SER A 22 0.26 -4.51 -8.88
C SER A 22 -0.79 -3.62 -8.20
N PRO A 23 -0.69 -2.27 -8.14
CA PRO A 23 -1.74 -1.45 -7.54
C PRO A 23 -3.07 -1.53 -8.29
N LEU A 24 -3.02 -1.60 -9.62
CA LEU A 24 -4.22 -1.76 -10.45
C LEU A 24 -4.86 -3.14 -10.23
N LEU A 25 -4.04 -4.20 -10.22
CA LEU A 25 -4.52 -5.57 -10.03
C LEU A 25 -5.14 -5.77 -8.64
N HIS A 26 -4.43 -5.38 -7.58
CA HIS A 26 -4.95 -5.54 -6.22
C HIS A 26 -6.13 -4.61 -5.94
N GLY A 27 -6.08 -3.36 -6.43
CA GLY A 27 -7.22 -2.44 -6.35
C GLY A 27 -8.48 -2.96 -7.04
N HIS A 28 -8.33 -3.62 -8.21
CA HIS A 28 -9.43 -4.28 -8.89
C HIS A 28 -10.07 -5.35 -8.00
N TRP A 29 -9.28 -6.26 -7.41
CA TRP A 29 -9.83 -7.34 -6.59
C TRP A 29 -10.45 -6.86 -5.27
N LEU A 30 -9.86 -5.84 -4.62
CA LEU A 30 -10.46 -5.21 -3.45
C LEU A 30 -11.87 -4.70 -3.77
N LYS A 31 -12.02 -3.99 -4.91
CA LYS A 31 -13.32 -3.49 -5.37
C LYS A 31 -14.27 -4.63 -5.76
N THR A 32 -13.81 -5.61 -6.52
CA THR A 32 -14.63 -6.74 -7.00
C THR A 32 -15.22 -7.55 -5.86
N TYR A 33 -14.47 -7.75 -4.77
CA TYR A 33 -14.92 -8.52 -3.61
C TYR A 33 -15.47 -7.67 -2.45
N GLY A 34 -15.58 -6.36 -2.61
CA GLY A 34 -16.08 -5.47 -1.55
C GLY A 34 -15.22 -5.43 -0.29
N ILE A 35 -13.91 -5.70 -0.41
CA ILE A 35 -12.97 -5.68 0.71
C ILE A 35 -12.55 -4.23 0.96
N ALA A 36 -12.84 -3.71 2.15
CA ALA A 36 -12.38 -2.39 2.57
C ALA A 36 -10.85 -2.39 2.72
N GLY A 37 -10.17 -1.47 2.02
CA GLY A 37 -8.73 -1.33 2.08
C GLY A 37 -8.15 -0.61 0.87
N TYR A 38 -6.86 -0.31 0.93
CA TYR A 38 -6.11 0.32 -0.15
C TYR A 38 -4.84 -0.48 -0.47
N TYR A 39 -4.49 -0.53 -1.76
CA TYR A 39 -3.20 -1.05 -2.22
C TYR A 39 -2.50 0.02 -3.07
N ILE A 40 -1.39 0.57 -2.58
CA ILE A 40 -0.73 1.74 -3.21
C ILE A 40 0.70 1.45 -3.70
N PRO A 41 1.18 2.10 -4.77
CA PRO A 41 2.60 2.15 -5.07
C PRO A 41 3.30 3.15 -4.13
N MET A 42 4.48 2.79 -3.65
CA MET A 42 5.35 3.66 -2.85
C MET A 42 6.71 3.76 -3.54
N ASP A 43 7.06 4.95 -4.03
CA ASP A 43 8.36 5.23 -4.63
C ASP A 43 9.35 5.53 -3.50
N VAL A 44 10.20 4.56 -3.17
CA VAL A 44 11.11 4.65 -2.02
C VAL A 44 12.50 4.24 -2.46
N ALA A 45 13.45 5.17 -2.35
CA ALA A 45 14.85 4.86 -2.61
C ALA A 45 15.41 3.95 -1.52
N GLN A 46 16.47 3.22 -1.84
CA GLN A 46 17.10 2.28 -0.89
C GLN A 46 17.55 2.96 0.41
N ALA A 47 17.98 4.22 0.34
CA ALA A 47 18.40 5.00 1.50
C ALA A 47 17.24 5.30 2.47
N ASP A 48 16.02 5.44 1.96
CA ASP A 48 14.85 5.88 2.73
C ASP A 48 14.03 4.71 3.28
N LEU A 49 14.32 3.48 2.83
CA LEU A 49 13.54 2.28 3.17
C LEU A 49 13.36 2.10 4.68
N LYS A 50 14.41 2.32 5.47
CA LYS A 50 14.36 2.16 6.92
C LYS A 50 13.34 3.10 7.56
N GLU A 51 13.38 4.37 7.17
CA GLU A 51 12.49 5.40 7.72
C GLU A 51 11.03 5.12 7.32
N VAL A 52 10.81 4.76 6.06
CA VAL A 52 9.47 4.42 5.57
C VAL A 52 8.89 3.24 6.33
N LEU A 53 9.66 2.17 6.56
CA LEU A 53 9.18 1.00 7.31
C LEU A 53 8.77 1.34 8.75
N HIS A 54 9.45 2.30 9.39
CA HIS A 54 9.07 2.77 10.72
C HIS A 54 7.81 3.66 10.72
N ALA A 55 7.48 4.28 9.58
CA ALA A 55 6.33 5.18 9.44
C ALA A 55 5.04 4.48 8.96
N LEU A 56 5.10 3.18 8.60
CA LEU A 56 3.91 2.42 8.20
C LEU A 56 2.91 2.28 9.37
N PRO A 57 1.59 2.40 9.11
CA PRO A 57 0.53 2.38 10.13
C PRO A 57 0.24 0.99 10.73
#